data_AF-C7XMK0-F1
#
_entry.id   AF-C7XMK0-F1
#
_cell.length_a   1.000
_cell.length_b   1.000
_cell.length_c   1.000
_cell.angle_alpha   90.00
_cell.angle_beta   90.00
_cell.angle_gamma   90.00
#
_symmetry.space_group_name_H-M   'P 1'
#
loop_
_entity.id
_entity.type
_entity.pdbx_description
1 polymer ?
#
loop_
_entity_poly.entity_id
_entity_poly.type
_entity_poly.pdbx_seq_one_letter_code
_entity_poly.pdbx_strand_id
1 'polypeptide(L)'
;MGGTAIKGNFILKIKDSYNEESLEELVGEIEGELKEDIENINFFLKNSQNEYSIKLENKELSLIRNSKNKLNINLKFNGEKNNFFYEIDNFKQNFLVLGEKYSYNIKNKVFQFSYILFDENYNEINKIKISVEHV
;
A
#
# COMPACT_ATOMS: atom_id res chain seq x y z
N MET A 1 14.03 18.29 10.88
CA MET A 1 12.69 18.44 11.46
C MET A 1 12.18 17.04 11.70
N GLY A 2 12.10 16.62 12.97
CA GLY A 2 11.76 15.26 13.36
C GLY A 2 10.25 15.08 13.38
N GLY A 3 9.72 14.30 12.45
CA GLY A 3 8.33 13.84 12.53
C GLY A 3 8.12 13.00 13.78
N THR A 4 6.94 13.11 14.39
CA THR A 4 6.58 12.29 15.54
C THR A 4 6.33 10.85 15.07
N ALA A 5 7.04 9.88 15.64
CA ALA A 5 6.76 8.47 15.40
C ALA A 5 5.60 8.01 16.31
N ILE A 6 4.54 7.46 15.72
CA ILE A 6 3.40 6.91 16.46
C ILE A 6 3.49 5.39 16.40
N LYS A 7 3.68 4.75 17.55
CA LYS A 7 3.70 3.28 17.68
C LYS A 7 2.34 2.77 18.10
N GLY A 8 1.94 1.61 17.61
CA GLY A 8 0.65 1.03 17.96
C GLY A 8 0.31 -0.27 17.26
N ASN A 9 -0.95 -0.66 17.43
CA ASN A 9 -1.58 -1.74 16.69
C ASN A 9 -2.29 -1.17 15.47
N PHE A 10 -2.21 -1.89 14.36
CA PHE A 10 -2.76 -1.47 13.09
C PHE A 10 -3.60 -2.58 12.48
N ILE A 11 -4.65 -2.18 11.77
CA ILE A 11 -5.42 -3.08 10.91
C ILE A 11 -5.08 -2.72 9.47
N LEU A 12 -4.45 -3.65 8.76
CA LEU A 12 -4.27 -3.59 7.30
C LEU A 12 -5.42 -4.34 6.65
N LYS A 13 -6.20 -3.64 5.83
CA LYS A 13 -7.29 -4.21 5.05
C LYS A 13 -7.01 -4.05 3.57
N ILE A 14 -7.15 -5.13 2.82
CA ILE A 14 -7.01 -5.16 1.36
C ILE A 14 -8.33 -5.64 0.79
N LYS A 15 -8.86 -4.91 -0.19
CA LYS A 15 -10.07 -5.30 -0.90
C LYS A 15 -9.84 -5.16 -2.40
N ASP A 16 -10.30 -6.14 -3.16
CA ASP A 16 -10.16 -6.14 -4.62
C ASP A 16 -11.49 -5.90 -5.36
N SER A 17 -11.46 -5.79 -6.70
CA SER A 17 -12.67 -5.56 -7.50
C SER A 17 -13.58 -6.79 -7.61
N TYR A 18 -13.09 -7.98 -7.24
CA TYR A 18 -13.87 -9.21 -7.18
C TYR A 18 -14.59 -9.39 -5.82
N ASN A 19 -14.49 -8.39 -4.93
CA ASN A 19 -14.98 -8.40 -3.56
C ASN A 19 -14.27 -9.38 -2.63
N GLU A 20 -13.07 -9.85 -3.00
CA GLU A 20 -12.20 -10.52 -2.05
C GLU A 20 -11.65 -9.48 -1.06
N GLU A 21 -11.61 -9.87 0.22
CA GLU A 21 -11.15 -9.03 1.31
C GLU A 21 -10.20 -9.82 2.21
N SER A 22 -9.09 -9.19 2.59
CA SER A 22 -8.21 -9.68 3.65
C SER A 22 -8.02 -8.62 4.72
N LEU A 23 -7.82 -9.08 5.95
CA LEU A 23 -7.56 -8.26 7.12
C LEU A 23 -6.39 -8.85 7.89
N GLU A 24 -5.42 -8.02 8.24
CA GLU A 24 -4.27 -8.38 9.05
C GLU A 24 -4.11 -7.43 10.23
N GLU A 25 -3.95 -8.00 11.42
CA GLU A 25 -3.51 -7.27 12.60
C GLU A 25 -1.98 -7.19 12.61
N LEU A 26 -1.46 -5.97 12.76
CA LEU A 26 -0.03 -5.68 12.69
C LEU A 26 0.38 -4.79 13.87
N VAL A 27 1.61 -4.95 14.33
CA VAL A 27 2.27 -4.00 15.25
C VAL A 27 3.26 -3.18 14.46
N GLY A 28 3.39 -1.89 14.77
CA GLY A 28 4.27 -1.06 13.97
C GLY A 28 4.37 0.39 14.42
N GLU A 29 4.82 1.22 13.49
CA GLU A 29 4.87 2.66 13.67
C GLU A 29 4.58 3.42 12.38
N ILE A 30 4.07 4.64 12.57
CA ILE A 30 3.92 5.65 11.52
C ILE A 30 4.94 6.76 11.76
N GLU A 31 5.65 7.18 10.72
CA GLU A 31 6.44 8.40 10.72
C GLU A 31 5.94 9.37 9.64
N GLY A 32 5.72 10.63 10.00
CA GLY A 32 5.30 11.66 9.05
C GLY A 32 4.32 12.66 9.66
N GLU A 33 3.92 13.65 8.87
CA GLU A 33 2.94 14.65 9.29
C GLU A 33 1.52 14.19 8.97
N LEU A 34 0.74 13.82 9.99
CA LEU A 34 -0.61 13.30 9.82
C LEU A 34 -1.65 14.42 9.57
N LYS A 35 -1.75 14.86 8.32
CA LYS A 35 -2.69 15.90 7.87
C LYS A 35 -3.56 15.43 6.69
N GLU A 36 -4.63 16.14 6.37
CA GLU A 36 -5.55 15.75 5.28
C GLU A 36 -4.88 15.84 3.89
N ASP A 37 -4.06 16.86 3.68
CA ASP A 37 -3.19 17.06 2.51
C ASP A 37 -1.87 16.27 2.67
N ILE A 38 -1.98 14.97 2.93
CA ILE A 38 -0.81 14.13 3.18
C ILE A 38 0.13 14.10 1.96
N GLU A 39 1.38 14.50 2.16
CA GLU A 39 2.42 14.45 1.11
C GLU A 39 3.46 13.38 1.42
N ASN A 40 3.75 13.17 2.70
CA ASN A 40 4.81 12.30 3.18
C ASN A 40 4.35 11.50 4.40
N ILE A 41 4.34 10.18 4.28
CA ILE A 41 4.03 9.27 5.39
C ILE A 41 4.73 7.92 5.18
N ASN A 42 5.29 7.38 6.25
CA ASN A 42 5.91 6.08 6.29
C ASN A 42 5.19 5.20 7.30
N PHE A 43 4.95 3.95 6.93
CA PHE A 43 4.46 2.90 7.82
C PHE A 43 5.50 1.78 7.84
N PHE A 44 5.82 1.32 9.04
CA PHE A 44 6.60 0.11 9.27
C PHE A 44 5.76 -0.82 10.14
N LEU A 45 5.17 -1.85 9.52
CA LEU A 45 4.18 -2.71 10.16
C LEU A 45 4.64 -4.17 10.07
N LYS A 46 4.37 -4.98 11.08
CA LYS A 46 4.71 -6.41 11.05
C LYS A 46 3.79 -7.27 11.90
N ASN A 47 3.75 -8.56 11.56
CA ASN A 47 3.27 -9.63 12.42
C ASN A 47 4.25 -10.82 12.35
N SER A 48 3.81 -12.02 12.74
CA SER A 48 4.63 -13.22 12.73
C SER A 48 4.96 -13.74 11.32
N GLN A 49 4.24 -13.30 10.28
CA GLN A 49 4.35 -13.82 8.92
C GLN A 49 4.83 -12.78 7.90
N ASN A 50 4.49 -11.51 8.12
CA ASN A 50 4.64 -10.43 7.17
C ASN A 50 5.30 -9.21 7.81
N GLU A 51 6.19 -8.58 7.08
CA GLU A 51 6.69 -7.23 7.36
C GLU A 51 6.35 -6.33 6.17
N TYR A 52 5.80 -5.17 6.46
CA TYR A 52 5.34 -4.18 5.50
C TYR A 52 6.11 -2.88 5.69
N SER A 53 6.59 -2.31 4.59
CA SER A 53 6.99 -0.91 4.51
C SER A 53 6.12 -0.21 3.48
N ILE A 54 5.39 0.82 3.91
CA ILE A 54 4.55 1.64 3.04
C ILE A 54 5.05 3.06 3.14
N LYS A 55 5.55 3.60 2.04
CA LYS A 55 6.13 4.94 2.00
C LYS A 55 5.45 5.75 0.91
N LEU A 56 4.76 6.82 1.29
CA LEU A 56 4.29 7.86 0.40
C LEU A 56 5.27 9.03 0.49
N GLU A 57 5.75 9.48 -0.65
CA GLU A 57 6.59 10.69 -0.79
C GLU A 57 6.28 11.33 -2.14
N ASN A 58 5.96 12.63 -2.16
CA ASN A 58 5.75 13.40 -3.39
C ASN A 58 4.78 12.75 -4.41
N LYS A 59 3.63 12.23 -3.95
CA LYS A 59 2.62 11.54 -4.79
C LYS A 59 3.12 10.23 -5.44
N GLU A 60 4.19 9.66 -4.92
CA GLU A 60 4.62 8.29 -5.23
C GLU A 60 4.52 7.44 -3.97
N LEU A 61 3.99 6.23 -4.09
CA LEU A 61 3.89 5.27 -3.00
C LEU A 61 4.65 4.00 -3.33
N SER A 62 5.55 3.63 -2.43
CA SER A 62 6.21 2.33 -2.43
C SER A 62 5.57 1.44 -1.37
N LEU A 63 5.14 0.25 -1.75
CA LEU A 63 4.67 -0.79 -0.84
C LEU A 63 5.57 -2.01 -1.02
N ILE A 64 6.27 -2.37 0.06
CA ILE A 64 7.11 -3.56 0.14
C ILE A 64 6.49 -4.47 1.19
N ARG A 65 6.22 -5.72 0.82
CA ARG A 65 5.90 -6.80 1.76
C ARG A 65 7.00 -7.84 1.73
N ASN A 66 7.70 -7.99 2.84
CA ASN A 66 8.57 -9.12 3.08
C ASN A 66 7.77 -10.24 3.73
N SER A 67 7.58 -11.32 2.98
CA SER A 67 6.91 -12.55 3.42
C SER A 67 7.45 -13.70 2.58
N LYS A 68 6.85 -14.90 2.68
CA LYS A 68 7.11 -15.99 1.73
C LYS A 68 6.92 -15.52 0.27
N ASN A 69 5.87 -14.73 0.02
CA ASN A 69 5.59 -14.13 -1.29
C ASN A 69 5.91 -12.64 -1.25
N LYS A 70 7.16 -12.31 -1.57
CA LYS A 70 7.63 -10.93 -1.59
C LYS A 70 6.79 -10.09 -2.56
N LEU A 71 6.48 -8.88 -2.13
CA LEU A 71 5.80 -7.87 -2.95
C LEU A 71 6.66 -6.61 -2.94
N ASN A 72 6.87 -6.03 -4.10
CA ASN A 72 7.45 -4.70 -4.23
C ASN A 72 6.73 -3.97 -5.35
N ILE A 73 5.91 -2.99 -4.99
CA ILE A 73 5.12 -2.20 -5.92
C ILE A 73 5.40 -0.71 -5.71
N ASN A 74 5.58 0.00 -6.82
CA ASN A 74 5.68 1.46 -6.84
C ASN A 74 4.50 2.03 -7.63
N LEU A 75 3.75 2.92 -7.00
CA LEU A 75 2.58 3.58 -7.54
C LEU A 75 2.87 5.07 -7.71
N LYS A 76 2.59 5.59 -8.90
CA LYS A 76 2.55 7.04 -9.13
C LYS A 76 1.09 7.51 -9.19
N PHE A 77 0.78 8.58 -8.47
CA PHE A 77 -0.56 9.20 -8.48
C PHE A 77 -0.63 10.42 -9.41
N ASN A 78 0.13 10.39 -10.50
CA ASN A 78 0.18 11.42 -11.55
C ASN A 78 -0.49 10.98 -12.87
N GLY A 79 -1.07 9.77 -12.91
CA GLY A 79 -1.68 9.18 -14.11
C GLY A 79 -0.75 8.27 -14.93
N GLU A 80 0.53 8.16 -14.57
CA GLU A 80 1.47 7.24 -15.22
C GLU A 80 1.32 5.81 -14.71
N LYS A 81 1.49 4.85 -15.63
CA LYS A 81 1.62 3.43 -15.29
C LYS A 81 3.08 3.09 -15.00
N ASN A 82 3.33 2.24 -14.02
CA ASN A 82 4.65 1.65 -13.74
C ASN A 82 4.64 0.15 -14.02
N ASN A 83 5.81 -0.40 -14.34
CA ASN A 83 5.99 -1.84 -14.40
C ASN A 83 6.00 -2.43 -12.99
N PHE A 84 5.29 -3.54 -12.81
CA PHE A 84 5.25 -4.32 -11.60
C PHE A 84 5.53 -5.79 -11.94
N PHE A 85 6.70 -6.27 -11.51
CA PHE A 85 7.08 -7.65 -11.68
C PHE A 85 6.61 -8.47 -10.48
N TYR A 86 5.82 -9.50 -10.74
CA TYR A 86 5.32 -10.41 -9.71
C TYR A 86 5.91 -11.80 -9.91
N GLU A 87 6.50 -12.35 -8.85
CA GLU A 87 7.15 -13.65 -8.84
C GLU A 87 6.80 -14.42 -7.57
N ILE A 88 6.32 -15.64 -7.77
CA ILE A 88 6.16 -16.70 -6.77
C ILE A 88 6.70 -18.00 -7.38
N ASP A 89 6.87 -19.05 -6.57
CA ASP A 89 7.59 -20.30 -6.93
C ASP A 89 7.30 -20.83 -8.35
N ASN A 90 6.04 -20.82 -8.79
CA ASN A 90 5.61 -21.36 -10.10
C ASN A 90 4.99 -20.33 -11.05
N PHE A 91 5.13 -19.03 -10.77
CA PHE A 91 4.51 -17.99 -11.59
C PHE A 91 5.36 -16.72 -11.61
N LYS A 92 5.60 -16.19 -12.81
CA LYS A 92 6.32 -14.93 -13.03
C LYS A 92 5.63 -14.16 -14.13
N GLN A 93 5.27 -12.91 -13.88
CA GLN A 93 4.64 -12.06 -14.87
C GLN A 93 4.96 -10.58 -14.63
N ASN A 94 5.09 -9.83 -15.73
CA ASN A 94 5.09 -8.37 -15.68
C ASN A 94 3.65 -7.87 -15.82
N PHE A 95 3.28 -6.96 -14.93
CA PHE A 95 2.04 -6.22 -14.98
C PHE A 95 2.34 -4.72 -15.10
N LEU A 96 1.31 -3.96 -15.42
CA LEU A 96 1.33 -2.51 -15.26
C LEU A 96 0.45 -2.12 -14.07
N VAL A 97 0.88 -1.13 -13.31
CA VAL A 97 0.12 -0.62 -12.16
C VAL A 97 -0.10 0.88 -12.30
N LEU A 98 -1.31 1.34 -11.96
CA LEU A 98 -1.71 2.74 -11.98
C LEU A 98 -2.22 3.15 -10.60
N GLY A 99 -1.58 4.11 -9.94
CA GLY A 99 -2.10 4.70 -8.71
C GLY A 99 -3.31 5.58 -9.01
N GLU A 100 -4.43 5.37 -8.32
CA GLU A 100 -5.65 6.17 -8.54
C GLU A 100 -5.78 7.30 -7.54
N LYS A 101 -5.97 6.96 -6.26
CA LYS A 101 -6.23 7.91 -5.18
C LYS A 101 -5.59 7.41 -3.91
N TYR A 102 -5.16 8.35 -3.07
CA TYR A 102 -4.80 8.12 -1.68
C TYR A 102 -5.38 9.24 -0.81
N SER A 103 -5.52 8.98 0.48
CA SER A 103 -5.99 9.98 1.45
C SER A 103 -5.67 9.53 2.87
N TYR A 104 -5.51 10.49 3.79
CA TYR A 104 -5.48 10.23 5.22
C TYR A 104 -6.69 10.86 5.91
N ASN A 105 -7.43 10.08 6.68
CA ASN A 105 -8.54 10.57 7.50
C ASN A 105 -8.06 10.69 8.96
N ILE A 106 -7.91 11.93 9.45
CA ILE A 106 -7.42 12.21 10.80
C ILE A 106 -8.39 11.70 11.87
N LYS A 107 -9.71 11.84 11.66
CA LYS A 107 -10.74 11.46 12.64
C LYS A 107 -10.75 9.96 12.92
N ASN A 108 -10.65 9.17 11.85
CA ASN A 108 -10.66 7.72 11.93
C ASN A 108 -9.24 7.13 11.99
N LYS A 109 -8.20 7.95 11.87
CA LYS A 109 -6.79 7.53 11.78
C LYS A 109 -6.55 6.48 10.69
N VAL A 110 -7.18 6.66 9.53
CA VAL A 110 -7.10 5.73 8.41
C VAL A 110 -6.34 6.35 7.25
N PHE A 111 -5.22 5.73 6.87
CA PHE A 111 -4.61 5.94 5.56
C PHE A 111 -5.21 4.96 4.57
N GLN A 112 -5.59 5.42 3.38
CA GLN A 112 -6.07 4.54 2.33
C GLN A 112 -5.50 4.94 0.98
N PHE A 113 -5.27 3.96 0.11
CA PHE A 113 -4.90 4.18 -1.27
C PHE A 113 -5.46 3.07 -2.17
N SER A 114 -5.45 3.31 -3.47
CA SER A 114 -5.96 2.36 -4.46
C SER A 114 -5.15 2.40 -5.75
N TYR A 115 -5.08 1.26 -6.42
CA TYR A 115 -4.42 1.12 -7.70
C TYR A 115 -5.12 0.09 -8.58
N ILE A 116 -4.92 0.23 -9.89
CA ILE A 116 -5.40 -0.70 -10.91
C ILE A 116 -4.21 -1.51 -11.43
N LEU A 117 -4.41 -2.82 -11.59
CA LEU A 117 -3.50 -3.77 -12.21
C LEU A 117 -3.94 -4.03 -13.65
N PHE A 118 -3.01 -3.96 -14.60
CA PHE A 118 -3.24 -4.28 -16.00
C PHE A 118 -2.33 -5.40 -16.47
N ASP A 119 -2.81 -6.16 -17.45
CA ASP A 119 -2.00 -7.15 -18.18
C ASP A 119 -1.07 -6.48 -19.20
N GLU A 120 -0.27 -7.29 -19.89
CA GLU A 120 0.65 -6.84 -20.95
C GLU A 120 -0.08 -6.22 -22.16
N ASN A 121 -1.39 -6.49 -22.31
CA ASN A 121 -2.24 -5.95 -23.36
C ASN A 121 -3.02 -4.70 -22.92
N TYR A 122 -2.68 -4.12 -21.75
CA TYR A 122 -3.35 -2.96 -21.16
C TYR A 122 -4.82 -3.20 -20.78
N ASN A 123 -5.25 -4.44 -20.63
CA ASN A 123 -6.56 -4.74 -20.08
C ASN A 123 -6.51 -4.60 -18.56
N GLU A 124 -7.53 -3.97 -17.98
CA GLU A 124 -7.71 -3.95 -16.54
C GLU A 124 -8.00 -5.37 -16.03
N ILE A 125 -7.15 -5.86 -15.12
CA ILE A 125 -7.31 -7.17 -14.49
C ILE A 125 -8.01 -7.03 -13.14
N ASN A 126 -7.54 -6.11 -12.31
CA ASN A 126 -8.03 -5.99 -10.93
C ASN A 126 -7.83 -4.55 -10.43
N LYS A 127 -8.68 -4.15 -9.49
CA LYS A 127 -8.53 -2.91 -8.74
C LYS A 127 -8.39 -3.21 -7.28
N ILE A 128 -7.28 -2.78 -6.69
CA ILE A 128 -6.94 -3.04 -5.30
C ILE A 128 -7.10 -1.76 -4.50
N LYS A 129 -7.79 -1.84 -3.37
CA LYS A 129 -7.88 -0.81 -2.35
C LYS A 129 -7.23 -1.32 -1.06
N ILE A 130 -6.32 -0.53 -0.51
CA ILE A 130 -5.63 -0.83 0.74
C ILE A 130 -5.95 0.27 1.75
N SER A 131 -6.23 -0.12 2.99
CA SER A 131 -6.37 0.79 4.12
C SER A 131 -5.57 0.32 5.32
N VAL A 132 -4.92 1.26 6.01
CA VAL A 132 -4.19 1.07 7.26
C VAL A 132 -4.86 1.94 8.32
N GLU A 133 -5.40 1.30 9.34
CA GLU A 133 -6.06 1.96 10.48
C GLU A 133 -5.20 1.82 11.73
N HIS A 134 -5.04 2.90 12.50
CA HIS A 134 -4.42 2.87 13.82
C HIS A 134 -5.49 2.67 14.90
N VAL A 135 -5.40 1.54 15.63
CA VAL A 135 -6.36 1.11 16.67
C VAL A 135 -6.03 1.69 18.04
#